data_AF-A0A7R9VN81-F1
#
_entry.id   AF-A0A7R9VN81-F1
#
_cell.length_a   1.000
_cell.length_b   1.000
_cell.length_c   1.000
_cell.angle_alpha   90.00
_cell.angle_beta   90.00
_cell.angle_gamma   90.00
#
_symmetry.space_group_name_H-M   'P 1'
#
loop_
_entity.id
_entity.type
_entity.pdbx_description
1 polymer ?
#
loop_
_entity_poly.entity_id
_entity_poly.type
_entity_poly.pdbx_seq_one_letter_code
_entity_poly.pdbx_strand_id
1 'polypeptide(L)'
;SMTEYAPSGIEDYVLTRGGYSTSGSDRGGGSDADGTPQNDISAGEKLELALEMAKSISDMHGYSGGVLAHVDIKLDQFRRGSDGVLKIIDYNRAEVVLWDSTEEEYCGFTEGRVYGHFRAPEELEENIINE
;
A
#
# COMPACT_ATOMS: atom_id res chain seq x y z
N SER A 1 -11.94 -10.88 1.55
CA SER A 1 -12.32 -11.17 0.15
C SER A 1 -11.37 -10.42 -0.76
N MET A 2 -10.55 -11.11 -1.56
CA MET A 2 -9.65 -10.49 -2.55
C MET A 2 -10.42 -10.25 -3.87
N THR A 3 -10.05 -9.23 -4.65
CA THR A 3 -10.77 -8.90 -5.90
C THR A 3 -9.79 -8.32 -6.91
N GLU A 4 -9.92 -8.71 -8.18
CA GLU A 4 -9.05 -8.25 -9.26
C GLU A 4 -9.56 -6.95 -9.91
N TYR A 5 -10.87 -6.67 -9.82
CA TYR A 5 -11.49 -5.48 -10.41
C TYR A 5 -12.59 -4.90 -9.51
N ALA A 6 -12.47 -3.62 -9.17
CA ALA A 6 -13.53 -2.87 -8.48
C ALA A 6 -13.59 -1.41 -9.01
N PRO A 7 -14.79 -0.83 -9.14
CA PRO A 7 -15.04 0.32 -10.01
C PRO A 7 -14.63 1.70 -9.44
N SER A 8 -14.44 1.86 -8.13
CA SER A 8 -14.10 3.16 -7.51
C SER A 8 -12.88 3.08 -6.59
N GLY A 9 -11.87 3.90 -6.88
CA GLY A 9 -10.64 4.05 -6.09
C GLY A 9 -10.79 4.93 -4.87
N ILE A 10 -10.14 4.53 -3.77
CA ILE A 10 -10.08 5.41 -2.60
C ILE A 10 -9.17 6.62 -2.86
N GLU A 11 -8.22 6.51 -3.78
CA GLU A 11 -7.34 7.61 -4.17
C GLU A 11 -8.12 8.84 -4.65
N ASP A 12 -9.11 8.67 -5.52
CA ASP A 12 -9.97 9.75 -6.02
C ASP A 12 -10.72 10.46 -4.89
N TYR A 13 -11.13 9.69 -3.88
CA TYR A 13 -11.78 10.22 -2.69
C TYR A 13 -10.80 11.00 -1.80
N VAL A 14 -9.57 10.52 -1.65
CA VAL A 14 -8.54 11.09 -0.75
C VAL A 14 -7.81 12.30 -1.35
N LEU A 15 -7.59 12.33 -2.67
CA LEU A 15 -6.73 13.30 -3.37
C LEU A 15 -7.49 14.39 -4.15
N THR A 16 -8.73 14.67 -3.75
CA THR A 16 -9.71 15.49 -4.48
C THR A 16 -9.27 16.92 -4.86
N ARG A 17 -8.21 17.47 -4.25
CA ARG A 17 -7.79 18.88 -4.43
C ARG A 17 -6.39 19.14 -5.01
N GLY A 18 -5.69 18.13 -5.52
CA GLY A 18 -4.38 18.40 -6.13
C GLY A 18 -3.46 17.22 -6.37
N GLY A 19 -3.90 15.99 -6.14
CA GLY A 19 -3.04 14.81 -6.29
C GLY A 19 -1.98 14.71 -5.19
N TYR A 20 -0.98 13.84 -5.43
CA TYR A 20 0.24 13.82 -4.62
C TYR A 20 1.03 15.11 -4.82
N SER A 21 1.68 15.62 -3.77
CA SER A 21 2.54 16.82 -3.85
C SER A 21 3.52 16.67 -5.01
N THR A 22 3.28 17.40 -6.11
CA THR A 22 4.15 17.41 -7.28
C THR A 22 5.19 18.49 -7.12
N SER A 23 6.39 18.17 -6.64
CA SER A 23 7.50 19.09 -6.87
C SER A 23 8.88 18.49 -6.60
N GLY A 24 9.45 17.94 -7.67
CA GLY A 24 10.88 18.07 -7.98
C GLY A 24 11.33 19.52 -8.25
N SER A 25 10.52 20.53 -7.91
CA SER A 25 10.78 21.96 -8.07
C SER A 25 10.68 22.78 -6.77
N ASP A 26 10.23 22.21 -5.65
CA ASP A 26 10.05 22.95 -4.38
C ASP A 26 11.24 22.70 -3.45
N ARG A 27 12.39 23.21 -3.87
CA ARG A 27 13.48 23.57 -2.94
C ARG A 27 13.24 24.93 -2.29
N GLY A 28 12.04 25.49 -2.39
CA GLY A 28 11.60 26.70 -1.70
C GLY A 28 10.24 26.45 -1.07
N GLY A 29 10.17 26.49 0.26
CA GLY A 29 8.98 26.15 1.03
C GLY A 29 7.72 26.91 0.61
N GLY A 30 6.84 26.22 -0.11
CA GLY A 30 5.49 26.65 -0.46
C GLY A 30 4.46 25.66 0.08
N SER A 31 3.69 26.13 1.07
CA SER A 31 2.44 25.58 1.63
C SER A 31 2.32 24.15 2.18
N ASP A 32 3.22 23.21 1.90
CA ASP A 32 3.17 21.86 2.53
C ASP A 32 4.00 21.76 3.84
N ALA A 33 4.62 22.87 4.28
CA ALA A 33 5.46 22.91 5.47
C ALA A 33 4.70 22.92 6.82
N ASP A 34 3.38 23.06 6.81
CA ASP A 34 2.54 23.20 8.02
C ASP A 34 1.88 21.87 8.45
N GLY A 35 1.94 20.81 7.63
CA GLY A 35 1.26 19.55 7.94
C GLY A 35 -0.27 19.61 7.88
N THR A 36 -0.81 20.72 7.36
CA THR A 36 -2.26 20.88 7.15
C THR A 36 -2.73 19.96 6.01
N PRO A 37 -3.72 19.08 6.25
CA PRO A 37 -4.21 18.18 5.21
C PRO A 37 -4.86 18.92 4.03
N GLN A 38 -4.58 18.46 2.81
CA GLN A 38 -5.11 19.04 1.56
C GLN A 38 -6.50 18.48 1.16
N ASN A 39 -7.22 17.81 2.07
CA ASN A 39 -8.55 17.24 1.82
C ASN A 39 -9.52 17.58 2.95
N ASP A 40 -10.81 17.54 2.63
CA ASP A 40 -11.90 17.85 3.58
C ASP A 40 -12.31 16.62 4.42
N ILE A 41 -11.49 15.56 4.44
CA ILE A 41 -11.75 14.34 5.19
C ILE A 41 -11.41 14.56 6.67
N SER A 42 -12.37 14.28 7.55
CA SER A 42 -12.18 14.43 8.99
C SER A 42 -11.12 13.47 9.53
N ALA A 43 -10.55 13.78 10.70
CA ALA A 43 -9.62 12.88 11.36
C ALA A 43 -10.24 11.50 11.66
N GLY A 44 -11.52 11.46 12.03
CA GLY A 44 -12.25 10.22 12.27
C GLY A 44 -12.36 9.35 11.02
N GLU A 45 -12.77 9.94 9.90
CA GLU A 45 -12.86 9.24 8.61
C GLU A 45 -11.49 8.72 8.15
N LYS A 46 -10.42 9.48 8.36
CA LYS A 46 -9.05 9.02 8.06
C LYS A 46 -8.67 7.78 8.87
N LEU A 47 -9.02 7.76 10.16
CA LEU A 47 -8.77 6.60 11.02
C LEU A 47 -9.61 5.39 10.60
N GLU A 48 -10.86 5.59 10.20
CA GLU A 48 -11.72 4.53 9.69
C GLU A 48 -11.16 3.92 8.39
N LEU A 49 -10.74 4.77 7.45
CA LEU A 49 -10.08 4.32 6.22
C LEU A 49 -8.78 3.55 6.51
N ALA A 50 -7.92 4.09 7.38
CA ALA A 50 -6.68 3.44 7.77
C ALA A 50 -6.94 2.06 8.42
N LEU A 51 -7.95 1.98 9.28
CA LEU A 51 -8.35 0.72 9.92
C LEU A 51 -8.85 -0.30 8.90
N GLU A 52 -9.66 0.11 7.93
CA GLU A 52 -10.12 -0.78 6.86
C GLU A 52 -8.97 -1.25 5.95
N MET A 53 -8.06 -0.36 5.56
CA MET A 53 -6.87 -0.71 4.79
C MET A 53 -6.00 -1.72 5.56
N ALA A 54 -5.72 -1.46 6.83
CA ALA A 54 -4.96 -2.37 7.69
C ALA A 54 -5.63 -3.76 7.84
N LYS A 55 -6.96 -3.81 7.96
CA LYS A 55 -7.70 -5.08 7.96
C LYS A 55 -7.52 -5.85 6.66
N SER A 56 -7.59 -5.17 5.52
CA SER A 56 -7.42 -5.84 4.22
C SER A 56 -6.00 -6.40 4.02
N ILE A 57 -4.97 -5.70 4.51
CA ILE A 57 -3.59 -6.20 4.52
C ILE A 57 -3.46 -7.38 5.48
N SER A 58 -4.03 -7.28 6.69
CA SER A 58 -4.03 -8.37 7.67
C SER A 58 -4.74 -9.63 7.16
N ASP A 59 -5.85 -9.49 6.43
CA ASP A 59 -6.57 -10.60 5.81
C ASP A 59 -5.69 -11.32 4.77
N MET A 60 -4.89 -10.56 4.01
CA MET A 60 -3.95 -11.09 3.02
C MET A 60 -2.77 -11.82 3.71
N HIS A 61 -2.12 -11.21 4.70
CA HIS A 61 -1.01 -11.83 5.44
C HIS A 61 -1.46 -13.06 6.23
N GLY A 62 -2.71 -13.07 6.70
CA GLY A 62 -3.31 -14.19 7.44
C GLY A 62 -3.90 -15.30 6.56
N TYR A 63 -3.67 -15.28 5.25
CA TYR A 63 -4.20 -16.30 4.35
C TYR A 63 -3.62 -17.69 4.68
N SER A 64 -4.50 -18.66 4.94
CA SER A 64 -4.08 -20.00 5.38
C SER A 64 -3.34 -20.81 4.32
N GLY A 65 -3.38 -20.38 3.05
CA GLY A 65 -2.67 -21.04 1.95
C GLY A 65 -1.20 -20.63 1.82
N GLY A 66 -0.72 -19.70 2.64
CA GLY A 66 0.64 -19.17 2.60
C GLY A 66 0.66 -17.67 2.86
N VAL A 67 1.75 -17.17 3.44
CA VAL A 67 1.95 -15.74 3.66
C VAL A 67 2.14 -15.07 2.30
N LEU A 68 1.35 -14.03 2.04
CA LEU A 68 1.40 -13.24 0.82
C LEU A 68 1.86 -11.83 1.14
N ALA A 69 2.92 -11.36 0.48
CA ALA A 69 3.35 -9.97 0.51
C ALA A 69 2.85 -9.27 -0.76
N HIS A 70 2.22 -8.10 -0.65
CA HIS A 70 1.67 -7.40 -1.82
C HIS A 70 2.72 -6.66 -2.64
N VAL A 71 3.78 -6.17 -1.98
CA VAL A 71 4.95 -5.45 -2.54
C VAL A 71 4.66 -4.20 -3.39
N ASP A 72 3.41 -3.72 -3.39
CA ASP A 72 2.97 -2.52 -4.12
C ASP A 72 1.82 -1.81 -3.39
N ILE A 73 1.94 -1.59 -2.08
CA ILE A 73 0.91 -0.90 -1.29
C ILE A 73 0.91 0.60 -1.60
N LYS A 74 -0.16 1.08 -2.22
CA LYS A 74 -0.42 2.50 -2.51
C LYS A 74 -1.94 2.75 -2.58
N LEU A 75 -2.37 4.01 -2.45
CA LEU A 75 -3.80 4.34 -2.30
C LEU A 75 -4.65 3.86 -3.49
N ASP A 76 -4.11 3.89 -4.70
CA ASP A 76 -4.77 3.40 -5.91
C ASP A 76 -4.88 1.87 -5.99
N GLN A 77 -4.28 1.10 -5.08
CA GLN A 77 -4.56 -0.34 -4.94
C GLN A 77 -5.73 -0.67 -4.01
N PHE A 78 -6.34 0.33 -3.39
CA PHE A 78 -7.54 0.13 -2.59
C PHE A 78 -8.79 0.57 -3.36
N ARG A 79 -9.79 -0.29 -3.36
CA ARG A 79 -11.08 -0.06 -4.02
C ARG A 79 -12.21 -0.35 -3.05
N ARG A 80 -13.25 0.49 -3.06
CA ARG A 80 -14.47 0.22 -2.30
C ARG A 80 -15.37 -0.73 -3.12
N GLY A 81 -15.71 -1.88 -2.56
CA GLY A 81 -16.67 -2.79 -3.15
C GLY A 81 -18.10 -2.26 -3.07
N SER A 82 -19.02 -2.90 -3.81
CA SER A 82 -20.47 -2.62 -3.72
C SER A 82 -21.07 -2.98 -2.36
N ASP A 83 -20.37 -3.82 -1.59
CA ASP A 83 -20.63 -4.16 -0.19
C ASP A 83 -20.18 -3.06 0.79
N GLY A 84 -19.56 -1.98 0.29
CA GLY A 84 -19.04 -0.89 1.12
C GLY A 84 -17.74 -1.23 1.83
N VAL A 85 -17.11 -2.36 1.53
CA VAL A 85 -15.85 -2.80 2.16
C VAL A 85 -14.66 -2.42 1.28
N LEU A 86 -13.59 -1.88 1.86
CA LEU A 86 -12.34 -1.71 1.14
C LEU A 86 -11.66 -3.05 0.86
N LYS A 87 -11.24 -3.22 -0.40
CA LYS A 87 -10.51 -4.39 -0.88
C LYS A 87 -9.22 -3.93 -1.52
N ILE A 88 -8.17 -4.68 -1.28
CA ILE A 88 -6.89 -4.53 -1.96
C ILE A 88 -6.93 -5.30 -3.30
N ILE A 89 -6.35 -4.69 -4.34
CA ILE A 89 -6.34 -5.18 -5.73
C ILE A 89 -4.91 -5.12 -6.31
N ASP A 90 -4.73 -5.63 -7.53
CA ASP A 90 -3.45 -5.56 -8.28
C ASP A 90 -2.29 -6.39 -7.68
N TYR A 91 -2.53 -7.70 -7.63
CA TYR A 91 -1.56 -8.70 -7.13
C TYR A 91 -0.51 -9.11 -8.16
N ASN A 92 -0.30 -8.35 -9.23
CA ASN A 92 0.61 -8.72 -10.32
C ASN A 92 2.09 -8.84 -9.91
N ARG A 93 2.45 -8.21 -8.78
CA ARG A 93 3.77 -8.26 -8.16
C ARG A 93 3.78 -9.04 -6.84
N ALA A 94 2.61 -9.47 -6.35
CA ALA A 94 2.54 -10.10 -5.03
C ALA A 94 3.41 -11.35 -4.94
N GLU A 95 4.13 -11.47 -3.85
CA GLU A 95 5.08 -12.55 -3.59
C GLU A 95 4.52 -13.54 -2.56
N VAL A 96 4.73 -14.83 -2.81
CA VAL A 96 4.42 -15.87 -1.84
C VAL A 96 5.66 -16.09 -0.98
N VAL A 97 5.57 -15.71 0.30
CA VAL A 97 6.68 -15.86 1.24
C VAL A 97 6.71 -17.31 1.74
N LEU A 98 7.54 -18.12 1.11
CA LEU A 98 7.66 -19.55 1.39
C LEU A 98 8.55 -19.79 2.60
N TRP A 99 8.19 -20.78 3.43
CA TRP A 99 9.02 -21.22 4.55
C TRP A 99 9.99 -22.32 4.11
N ASP A 100 11.29 -22.13 4.33
CA ASP A 100 12.31 -23.18 4.18
C ASP A 100 12.43 -23.98 5.48
N SER A 101 11.96 -25.23 5.45
CA SER A 101 12.05 -26.13 6.61
C SER A 101 13.46 -26.61 6.94
N THR A 102 14.42 -26.43 6.04
CA THR A 102 15.81 -26.88 6.21
C THR A 102 16.63 -25.85 6.96
N GLU A 103 16.50 -24.58 6.55
CA GLU A 103 17.22 -23.44 7.14
C GLU A 103 16.43 -22.77 8.29
N GLU A 104 15.17 -23.20 8.51
CA GLU A 104 14.25 -22.62 9.51
C GLU A 104 14.02 -21.11 9.34
N GLU A 105 13.91 -20.65 8.08
CA GLU A 105 13.67 -19.25 7.73
C GLU A 105 12.70 -19.09 6.55
N TYR A 106 12.15 -17.89 6.38
CA TYR A 106 11.40 -17.54 5.17
C TYR A 106 12.34 -17.27 3.99
N CYS A 107 12.01 -17.82 2.83
CA CYS A 107 12.67 -17.52 1.58
C CYS A 107 12.46 -16.04 1.27
N GLY A 108 13.56 -15.28 1.21
CA GLY A 108 13.46 -13.89 0.80
C GLY A 108 13.26 -13.73 -0.71
N PHE A 109 12.80 -12.55 -1.10
CA PHE A 109 12.58 -12.16 -2.48
C PHE A 109 13.33 -10.85 -2.79
N THR A 110 13.42 -10.50 -4.06
CA THR A 110 14.06 -9.26 -4.51
C THR A 110 13.14 -8.56 -5.49
N GLU A 111 12.81 -7.31 -5.19
CA GLU A 111 11.93 -6.50 -6.05
C GLU A 111 12.66 -5.88 -7.26
N GLY A 112 13.98 -6.09 -7.37
CA GLY A 112 14.82 -5.42 -8.35
C GLY A 112 14.81 -3.89 -8.18
N ARG A 113 15.34 -3.19 -9.18
CA ARG A 113 15.44 -1.73 -9.16
C ARG A 113 14.12 -1.09 -9.61
N VAL A 114 13.20 -0.92 -8.66
CA VAL A 114 11.88 -0.30 -8.91
C VAL A 114 11.83 1.07 -8.22
N TYR A 115 11.37 2.08 -8.97
CA TYR A 115 11.19 3.43 -8.45
C TYR A 115 9.77 3.60 -7.90
N GLY A 116 9.62 4.03 -6.65
CA GLY A 116 8.32 4.28 -6.03
C GLY A 116 8.42 5.11 -4.75
N HIS A 117 7.39 5.90 -4.46
CA HIS A 117 7.34 6.78 -3.27
C HIS A 117 6.93 6.05 -1.98
N PHE A 118 6.39 4.83 -2.10
CA PHE A 118 5.82 4.06 -0.99
C PHE A 118 6.69 2.86 -0.58
N ARG A 119 7.99 2.91 -0.94
CA ARG A 119 8.95 1.84 -0.65
C ARG A 119 9.43 1.94 0.80
N ALA A 120 9.51 0.79 1.46
CA ALA A 120 10.21 0.69 2.74
C ALA A 120 11.72 0.88 2.53
N PRO A 121 12.46 1.39 3.54
CA PRO A 121 13.91 1.63 3.42
C PRO A 121 14.72 0.41 2.97
N GLU A 122 14.37 -0.78 3.47
CA GLU A 122 14.98 -2.07 3.13
C GLU A 122 14.81 -2.44 1.66
N GLU A 123 13.77 -1.95 0.98
CA GLU A 123 13.53 -2.19 -0.44
C GLU A 123 14.34 -1.27 -1.38
N LEU A 124 15.08 -0.31 -0.84
CA LEU A 124 15.90 0.64 -1.61
C LEU A 124 17.29 0.06 -1.90
N GLU A 125 17.71 -0.91 -1.10
CA GLU A 125 18.94 -1.66 -1.32
C GLU A 125 18.59 -2.89 -2.16
N GLU A 126 19.40 -3.25 -3.16
CA GLU A 126 19.19 -4.45 -3.99
C GLU A 126 19.54 -5.74 -3.21
N ASN A 127 19.00 -5.85 -2.00
CA ASN A 127 19.20 -6.95 -1.07
C ASN A 127 17.98 -7.89 -1.09
N ILE A 128 18.21 -9.10 -0.58
CA ILE A 128 17.13 -10.06 -0.31
C ILE A 128 16.29 -9.51 0.86
N ILE A 129 15.00 -9.38 0.64
CA ILE A 129 14.01 -8.96 1.64
C ILE A 129 13.36 -10.21 2.20
N ASN A 130 13.32 -10.33 3.52
CA ASN A 130 12.61 -11.39 4.23
C ASN A 130 11.60 -10.76 5.21
N GLU A 131 10.33 -10.71 4.80
CA GLU A 131 9.20 -10.25 5.63
C GLU A 131 8.59 -11.37 6.47
#